data_AF-K5VQ79-F1
#
_entry.id   AF-K5VQ79-F1
#
_cell.length_a   1.000
_cell.length_b   1.000
_cell.length_c   1.000
_cell.angle_alpha   90.00
_cell.angle_beta   90.00
_cell.angle_gamma   90.00
#
_symmetry.space_group_name_H-M   'P 1'
#
loop_
_entity.id
_entity.type
_entity.pdbx_description
1 polymer ?
#
loop_
_entity_poly.entity_id
_entity_poly.type
_entity_poly.pdbx_seq_one_letter_code
_entity_poly.pdbx_strand_id
1 'polypeptide(L)'
;KKMWKIFKETGIFVAACRHGFMLWIIDMMHSGELAKYLLAIISKILENLGDDIMIAYDIGCTTETTVSRSSLGLKFCHKRAKFCISAFHAYTHNHVCQMHYHPNNIDGMGIKDVESLERGFGGSNQLAPIIRYMS
;
A
#
# COMPACT_ATOMS: atom_id res chain seq x y z
N LYS A 1 -12.18 18.23 -12.06
CA LYS A 1 -13.20 17.15 -11.93
C LYS A 1 -13.90 17.33 -10.59
N LYS A 2 -15.13 17.85 -10.56
CA LYS A 2 -15.94 17.86 -9.33
C LYS A 2 -16.72 16.56 -9.30
N MET A 3 -16.32 15.65 -8.43
CA MET A 3 -17.14 14.52 -8.02
C MET A 3 -18.42 15.08 -7.38
N TRP A 4 -19.58 14.47 -7.65
CA TRP A 4 -20.87 14.96 -7.15
C TRP A 4 -20.83 15.12 -5.64
N LYS A 5 -21.23 16.30 -5.12
CA LYS A 5 -21.31 16.62 -3.68
C LYS A 5 -22.19 15.65 -2.86
N ILE A 6 -22.88 14.72 -3.53
CA ILE A 6 -23.73 13.69 -2.94
C ILE A 6 -22.88 12.55 -2.37
N PHE A 7 -21.77 12.20 -3.04
CA PHE A 7 -20.88 11.14 -2.59
C PHE A 7 -19.81 11.69 -1.67
N LYS A 8 -19.64 11.01 -0.53
CA LYS A 8 -18.62 11.34 0.47
C LYS A 8 -17.33 10.58 0.16
N GLU A 9 -17.44 9.46 -0.53
CA GLU A 9 -16.38 8.61 -1.05
C GLU A 9 -15.62 9.34 -2.16
N THR A 10 -14.32 9.52 -2.00
CA THR A 10 -13.41 10.17 -2.96
C THR A 10 -12.59 9.18 -3.77
N GLY A 11 -12.56 7.92 -3.35
CA GLY A 11 -11.80 6.84 -3.96
C GLY A 11 -11.71 5.64 -3.02
N ILE A 12 -10.84 4.69 -3.38
CA ILE A 12 -10.59 3.49 -2.58
C ILE A 12 -9.10 3.37 -2.27
N PHE A 13 -8.79 2.82 -1.10
CA PHE A 13 -7.45 2.40 -0.70
C PHE A 13 -7.44 0.89 -0.58
N VAL A 14 -6.50 0.21 -1.23
CA VAL A 14 -6.54 -1.24 -1.44
C VAL A 14 -5.24 -1.89 -0.99
N ALA A 15 -5.33 -3.08 -0.40
CA ALA A 15 -4.19 -3.97 -0.22
C ALA A 15 -4.42 -5.28 -0.98
N ALA A 16 -3.35 -5.77 -1.60
CA ALA A 16 -3.33 -7.05 -2.29
C ALA A 16 -2.16 -7.91 -1.78
N CYS A 17 -2.30 -9.24 -1.89
CA CYS A 17 -1.17 -10.14 -1.63
C CYS A 17 -0.24 -10.23 -2.85
N ARG A 18 0.93 -10.86 -2.65
CA ARG A 18 1.91 -11.13 -3.73
C ARG A 18 1.40 -11.95 -4.92
N HIS A 19 0.22 -12.57 -4.79
CA HIS A 19 -0.44 -13.34 -5.84
C HIS A 19 -1.46 -12.51 -6.63
N GLY A 20 -1.68 -11.24 -6.26
CA GLY A 20 -2.63 -10.35 -6.92
C GLY A 20 -4.07 -10.42 -6.39
N PHE A 21 -4.33 -11.21 -5.34
CA PHE A 21 -5.64 -11.21 -4.68
C PHE A 21 -5.81 -10.00 -3.78
N MET A 22 -6.92 -9.28 -3.94
CA MET A 22 -7.31 -8.16 -3.07
C MET A 22 -7.66 -8.71 -1.68
N LEU A 23 -7.00 -8.20 -0.65
CA LEU A 23 -7.19 -8.61 0.73
C LEU A 23 -8.17 -7.68 1.45
N TRP A 24 -7.96 -6.36 1.31
CA TRP A 24 -8.79 -5.34 1.95
C TRP A 24 -8.98 -4.15 1.02
N ILE A 25 -10.17 -3.55 1.09
CA ILE A 25 -10.56 -2.34 0.38
C ILE A 25 -11.16 -1.39 1.42
N ILE A 26 -10.75 -0.13 1.40
CA ILE A 26 -11.25 0.92 2.27
C ILE A 26 -11.77 2.08 1.43
N ASP A 27 -12.98 2.53 1.68
CA ASP A 27 -13.50 3.76 1.09
C ASP A 27 -12.80 4.98 1.70
N MET A 28 -12.23 5.82 0.84
CA MET A 28 -11.67 7.09 1.26
C MET A 28 -12.80 8.10 1.42
N MET A 29 -13.10 8.47 2.67
CA MET A 29 -14.23 9.33 2.99
C MET A 29 -13.77 10.78 3.20
N HIS A 30 -14.35 11.69 2.42
CA HIS A 30 -14.19 13.15 2.46
C HIS A 30 -12.77 13.68 2.24
N SER A 31 -11.78 12.82 2.00
CA SER A 31 -10.36 13.17 1.86
C SER A 31 -9.74 12.45 0.68
N GLY A 32 -8.62 12.91 0.16
CA GLY A 32 -7.76 12.05 -0.68
C GLY A 32 -7.06 10.96 0.15
N GLU A 33 -5.99 10.42 -0.40
CA GLU A 33 -5.12 9.47 0.29
C GLU A 33 -4.47 10.11 1.51
N LEU A 34 -4.81 9.60 2.69
CA LEU A 34 -4.25 9.99 3.98
C LEU A 34 -3.63 8.78 4.64
N ALA A 35 -2.57 9.00 5.43
CA ALA A 35 -1.85 7.94 6.15
C ALA A 35 -2.75 7.04 7.02
N LYS A 36 -3.90 7.55 7.49
CA LYS A 36 -4.87 6.77 8.28
C LYS A 36 -5.37 5.50 7.57
N TYR A 37 -5.50 5.51 6.24
CA TYR A 37 -5.99 4.34 5.49
C TYR A 37 -4.93 3.24 5.45
N LEU A 38 -3.68 3.62 5.18
CA LEU A 38 -2.55 2.71 5.25
C LEU A 38 -2.36 2.13 6.66
N LEU A 39 -2.42 2.97 7.70
CA LEU A 39 -2.33 2.52 9.09
C LEU A 39 -3.45 1.55 9.46
N ALA A 40 -4.68 1.78 8.98
CA ALA A 40 -5.79 0.85 9.17
C ALA A 40 -5.55 -0.51 8.50
N ILE A 41 -5.02 -0.51 7.26
CA ILE A 41 -4.62 -1.74 6.58
C ILE A 41 -3.50 -2.45 7.35
N ILE A 42 -2.48 -1.73 7.81
CA ILE A 42 -1.39 -2.32 8.60
C ILE A 42 -1.92 -2.93 9.90
N SER A 43 -2.87 -2.29 10.58
CA SER A 43 -3.53 -2.89 11.76
C SER A 43 -4.16 -4.24 11.41
N LYS A 44 -4.91 -4.31 10.28
CA LYS A 44 -5.51 -5.57 9.79
C LYS A 44 -4.48 -6.62 9.43
N ILE A 45 -3.41 -6.23 8.74
CA ILE A 45 -2.29 -7.11 8.42
C ILE A 45 -1.71 -7.72 9.71
N LEU A 46 -1.42 -6.90 10.72
CA LEU A 46 -0.83 -7.35 11.98
C LEU A 46 -1.82 -8.18 12.84
N GLU A 47 -3.12 -7.97 12.70
CA GLU A 47 -4.19 -8.75 13.37
C GLU A 47 -4.42 -10.11 12.74
N ASN A 48 -4.38 -10.19 11.41
CA ASN A 48 -4.91 -11.34 10.68
C ASN A 48 -3.84 -12.21 10.00
N LEU A 49 -2.63 -11.69 9.78
CA LEU A 49 -1.55 -12.44 9.16
C LEU A 49 -0.54 -12.94 10.20
N GLY A 50 0.32 -13.86 9.75
CA GLY A 50 1.37 -14.48 10.56
C GLY A 50 2.47 -13.49 10.97
N ASP A 51 3.67 -14.01 11.21
CA ASP A 51 4.85 -13.16 11.42
C ASP A 51 5.66 -13.05 10.12
N ASP A 52 6.75 -12.30 10.15
CA ASP A 52 7.68 -12.11 9.03
C ASP A 52 6.99 -11.52 7.78
N ILE A 53 6.15 -10.50 8.02
CA ILE A 53 5.33 -9.88 6.98
C ILE A 53 6.14 -8.82 6.22
N MET A 54 6.15 -8.92 4.89
CA MET A 54 6.65 -7.88 3.99
C MET A 54 5.51 -6.99 3.50
N ILE A 55 5.58 -5.69 3.77
CA ILE A 55 4.60 -4.70 3.33
C ILE A 55 5.20 -3.83 2.24
N ALA A 56 4.60 -3.88 1.07
CA ALA A 56 4.97 -3.07 -0.08
C ALA A 56 4.25 -1.72 -0.07
N TYR A 57 4.98 -0.63 -0.17
CA TYR A 57 4.39 0.69 -0.35
C TYR A 57 5.42 1.70 -0.88
N ASP A 58 5.03 2.58 -1.81
CA ASP A 58 5.94 3.50 -2.51
C ASP A 58 6.79 4.34 -1.56
N ILE A 59 6.15 4.83 -0.49
CA ILE A 59 6.82 5.60 0.57
C ILE A 59 7.04 4.76 1.83
N GLY A 60 7.29 3.46 1.67
CA GLY A 60 7.52 2.52 2.78
C GLY A 60 8.60 2.97 3.76
N CYS A 61 9.67 3.61 3.27
CA CYS A 61 10.77 4.10 4.11
C CYS A 61 10.36 5.19 5.11
N THR A 62 9.50 6.13 4.71
CA THR A 62 8.99 7.17 5.63
C THR A 62 7.80 6.64 6.44
N THR A 63 7.02 5.74 5.85
CA THR A 63 5.90 5.07 6.51
C THR A 63 6.37 4.24 7.70
N GLU A 64 7.50 3.54 7.60
CA GLU A 64 8.05 2.75 8.70
C GLU A 64 8.32 3.61 9.95
N THR A 65 8.81 4.83 9.76
CA THR A 65 8.98 5.80 10.86
C THR A 65 7.63 6.19 11.47
N THR A 66 6.60 6.32 10.65
CA THR A 66 5.25 6.64 11.12
C THR A 66 4.65 5.48 11.92
N VAL A 67 4.80 4.25 11.43
CA VAL A 67 4.28 3.03 12.08
C VAL A 67 5.00 2.78 13.41
N SER A 68 6.33 2.86 13.44
CA SER A 68 7.13 2.66 14.65
C SER A 68 6.80 3.66 15.75
N ARG A 69 6.39 4.88 15.40
CA ARG A 69 5.99 5.94 16.35
C ARG A 69 4.49 5.94 16.67
N SER A 70 3.71 5.04 16.08
CA SER A 70 2.28 4.89 16.34
C SER A 70 2.00 3.81 17.39
N SER A 71 0.73 3.64 17.75
CA SER A 71 0.26 2.52 18.59
C SER A 71 0.53 1.14 17.96
N LEU A 72 0.82 1.07 16.65
CA LEU A 72 1.13 -0.18 15.95
C LEU A 72 2.60 -0.60 16.10
N GLY A 73 3.50 0.30 16.55
CA GLY A 73 4.95 0.08 16.49
C GLY A 73 5.43 -1.17 17.23
N LEU A 74 4.93 -1.39 18.45
CA LEU A 74 5.27 -2.59 19.23
C LEU A 74 4.82 -3.86 18.51
N LYS A 75 3.61 -3.88 17.96
CA LYS A 75 3.06 -5.05 17.28
C LYS A 75 3.78 -5.30 15.95
N PHE A 76 4.10 -4.24 15.21
CA PHE A 76 4.88 -4.30 13.98
C PHE A 76 6.26 -4.93 14.22
N CYS A 77 6.95 -4.51 15.30
CA CYS A 77 8.22 -5.09 15.71
C CYS A 77 8.10 -6.56 16.13
N HIS A 78 7.14 -6.91 17.00
CA HIS A 78 6.93 -8.30 17.43
C HIS A 78 6.63 -9.24 16.26
N LYS A 79 5.86 -8.76 15.27
CA LYS A 79 5.54 -9.48 14.04
C LYS A 79 6.71 -9.56 13.06
N ARG A 80 7.85 -8.91 13.35
CA ARG A 80 9.01 -8.80 12.44
C ARG A 80 8.60 -8.29 11.06
N ALA A 81 7.59 -7.41 11.04
CA ALA A 81 7.11 -6.81 9.81
C ALA A 81 8.17 -5.85 9.27
N LYS A 82 8.26 -5.76 7.94
CA LYS A 82 9.21 -4.88 7.24
C LYS A 82 8.53 -4.20 6.07
N PHE A 83 9.05 -3.03 5.71
CA PHE A 83 8.64 -2.36 4.48
C PHE A 83 9.57 -2.72 3.32
N CYS A 84 8.98 -2.74 2.12
CA CYS A 84 9.64 -2.79 0.83
C CYS A 84 9.03 -1.72 -0.07
N ILE A 85 9.83 -1.12 -0.93
CA ILE A 85 9.37 -0.19 -1.97
C ILE A 85 9.40 -0.92 -3.30
N SER A 86 8.50 -0.61 -4.23
CA SER A 86 8.53 -1.26 -5.54
C SER A 86 9.88 -1.06 -6.24
N ALA A 87 10.24 -2.00 -7.12
CA ALA A 87 11.53 -1.93 -7.82
C ALA A 87 11.67 -0.63 -8.63
N PHE A 88 10.57 -0.16 -9.23
CA PHE A 88 10.56 1.09 -9.99
C PHE A 88 10.69 2.31 -9.08
N HIS A 89 9.87 2.39 -8.03
CA HIS A 89 9.86 3.53 -7.11
C HIS A 89 11.17 3.62 -6.31
N ALA A 90 11.77 2.50 -5.92
CA ALA A 90 12.98 2.47 -5.11
C ALA A 90 14.13 3.24 -5.77
N TYR A 91 14.34 3.14 -7.08
CA TYR A 91 15.39 3.88 -7.79
C TYR A 91 15.23 5.40 -7.77
N THR A 92 14.02 5.90 -7.51
CA THR A 92 13.77 7.35 -7.38
C THR A 92 14.07 7.89 -5.98
N HIS A 93 14.36 7.00 -5.02
CA HIS A 93 14.74 7.37 -3.66
C HIS A 93 16.25 7.52 -3.53
N ASN A 94 16.71 8.10 -2.40
CA ASN A 94 18.15 8.22 -2.13
C ASN A 94 18.84 6.85 -2.01
N HIS A 95 20.16 6.83 -2.16
CA HIS A 95 20.96 5.59 -2.15
C HIS A 95 20.74 4.74 -0.89
N VAL A 96 20.68 5.35 0.30
CA VAL A 96 20.44 4.63 1.56
C VAL A 96 19.09 3.92 1.55
N CYS A 97 18.06 4.59 1.04
CA CYS A 97 16.74 4.00 0.88
C CYS A 97 16.75 2.83 -0.11
N GLN A 98 17.48 2.94 -1.21
CA GLN A 98 17.64 1.83 -2.15
C GLN A 98 18.32 0.63 -1.50
N MET A 99 19.39 0.85 -0.73
CA MET A 99 20.11 -0.24 -0.06
C MET A 99 19.26 -1.01 0.95
N HIS A 100 18.27 -0.36 1.59
CA HIS A 100 17.46 -0.99 2.63
C HIS A 100 16.07 -1.46 2.19
N TYR A 101 15.44 -0.77 1.24
CA TYR A 101 14.03 -1.00 0.90
C TYR A 101 13.80 -1.54 -0.52
N HIS A 102 14.84 -1.57 -1.38
CA HIS A 102 14.72 -2.14 -2.71
C HIS A 102 14.51 -3.66 -2.62
N PRO A 103 13.58 -4.26 -3.39
CA PRO A 103 13.17 -5.66 -3.23
C PRO A 103 14.34 -6.64 -3.39
N ASN A 104 15.26 -6.37 -4.31
CA ASN A 104 16.47 -7.18 -4.52
C ASN A 104 17.45 -7.20 -3.33
N ASN A 105 17.32 -6.25 -2.39
CA ASN A 105 18.19 -6.13 -1.22
C ASN A 105 17.52 -6.69 0.05
N ILE A 106 16.32 -7.28 -0.06
CA ILE A 106 15.55 -7.80 1.08
C ILE A 106 15.36 -9.31 0.95
N ASP A 107 15.94 -10.04 1.90
CA ASP A 107 15.77 -11.48 1.99
C ASP A 107 14.29 -11.87 2.16
N GLY A 108 13.88 -12.91 1.44
CA GLY A 108 12.50 -13.43 1.47
C GLY A 108 11.53 -12.76 0.48
N MET A 109 11.90 -11.63 -0.13
CA MET A 109 11.04 -10.96 -1.11
C MET A 109 10.89 -11.77 -2.41
N GLY A 110 11.98 -12.41 -2.83
CA GLY A 110 12.09 -13.09 -4.12
C GLY A 110 12.08 -12.11 -5.30
N ILE A 111 11.95 -12.64 -6.52
CA ILE A 111 11.98 -11.83 -7.75
C ILE A 111 10.59 -11.26 -8.02
N LYS A 112 10.28 -10.11 -7.43
CA LYS A 112 9.01 -9.39 -7.59
C LYS A 112 9.27 -7.89 -7.76
N ASP A 113 8.56 -7.29 -8.71
CA ASP A 113 8.55 -5.85 -9.01
C ASP A 113 7.76 -5.03 -7.99
N VAL A 114 6.80 -5.69 -7.33
CA VAL A 114 5.89 -5.14 -6.33
C VAL A 114 4.81 -4.20 -6.90
N GLU A 115 4.54 -4.29 -8.21
CA GLU A 115 3.66 -3.37 -8.96
C GLU A 115 2.23 -3.95 -9.14
N SER A 116 1.75 -4.72 -8.17
CA SER A 116 0.50 -5.49 -8.36
C SER A 116 -0.76 -4.62 -8.29
N LEU A 117 -0.74 -3.55 -7.48
CA LEU A 117 -1.88 -2.65 -7.35
C LEU A 117 -1.97 -1.73 -8.57
N GLU A 118 -0.84 -1.28 -9.11
CA GLU A 118 -0.70 -0.45 -10.30
C GLU A 118 -1.25 -1.18 -11.51
N ARG A 119 -0.94 -2.48 -11.66
CA ARG A 119 -1.56 -3.34 -12.67
C ARG A 119 -3.06 -3.52 -12.46
N GLY A 120 -3.50 -3.71 -11.21
CA GLY A 120 -4.92 -3.83 -10.87
C GLY A 120 -5.72 -2.57 -11.19
N PHE A 121 -5.27 -1.41 -10.72
CA PHE A 121 -5.86 -0.11 -11.02
C PHE A 121 -5.76 0.23 -12.50
N GLY A 122 -4.62 -0.08 -13.13
CA GLY A 122 -4.41 0.05 -14.58
C GLY A 122 -5.45 -0.73 -15.38
N GLY A 123 -5.72 -1.98 -14.99
CA GLY A 123 -6.78 -2.80 -15.59
C GLY A 123 -8.18 -2.22 -15.41
N SER A 124 -8.47 -1.63 -14.23
CA SER A 124 -9.77 -0.99 -13.96
C SER A 124 -10.06 0.21 -14.87
N ASN A 125 -9.04 0.83 -15.47
CA ASN A 125 -9.24 1.94 -16.41
C ASN A 125 -10.06 1.56 -17.65
N GLN A 126 -10.14 0.28 -18.01
CA GLN A 126 -11.01 -0.19 -19.08
C GLN A 126 -12.50 0.04 -18.78
N LEU A 127 -12.87 0.11 -17.50
CA LEU A 127 -14.23 0.40 -17.06
C LEU A 127 -14.53 1.90 -17.06
N ALA A 128 -13.49 2.75 -17.02
CA ALA A 128 -13.65 4.19 -16.91
C ALA A 128 -14.55 4.81 -18.00
N PRO A 129 -14.48 4.43 -19.29
CA PRO A 129 -15.38 4.96 -20.31
C PRO A 129 -16.86 4.62 -20.07
N ILE A 130 -17.13 3.44 -19.51
CA ILE A 130 -18.50 2.92 -19.31
C ILE A 130 -19.11 3.56 -18.06
N ILE A 131 -18.37 3.61 -16.96
CA ILE A 131 -18.87 4.15 -15.68
C ILE A 131 -18.90 5.68 -15.64
N ARG A 132 -18.11 6.37 -16.49
CA ARG A 132 -18.15 7.84 -16.57
C ARG A 132 -19.44 8.38 -17.19
N TYR A 133 -20.21 7.58 -17.91
CA TYR A 133 -21.55 7.98 -18.38
C TYR A 133 -22.61 7.86 -17.27
N MET A 134 -22.33 7.10 -16.21
CA MET A 134 -23.19 6.95 -15.03
C MET A 134 -22.89 7.98 -13.93
N SER A 135 -21.93 8.89 -14.18
CA SER A 135 -21.62 10.03 -13.33
C SER A 135 -22.16 11.31 -13.94
#